data_AF-A0A1G1I1M2-F1
#
_entry.id   AF-A0A1G1I1M2-F1
#
_cell.length_a   1.000
_cell.length_b   1.000
_cell.length_c   1.000
_cell.angle_alpha   90.00
_cell.angle_beta   90.00
_cell.angle_gamma   90.00
#
_symmetry.space_group_name_H-M   'P 1'
#
loop_
_entity.id
_entity.type
_entity.pdbx_description
1 polymer ?
#
loop_
_entity_poly.entity_id
_entity_poly.type
_entity_poly.pdbx_seq_one_letter_code
_entity_poly.pdbx_strand_id
1 'polypeptide(L)'
;MGYNPDTGIGAPWSMIAGNPKDVKGGNYMILDTTSQQRLGRLAVGSVWELTLANPHSFKLVGLSEGIKSFTTMPIVFMSYNQLQNLFSEFNQEKQTFFIVAKVKDKRRLGHIVDTLRATMRDNDIFTRNDIIYKTIMYWTVQTGLGMGFFITAILGLIVGGSIVGQTIYANTMEHIREFGTLKAIGARNSDIYKVIFSQAGISAVIGYIIGLVFIILVKNPVERAGVTLEINSVLLFTQRYIRKAM
;
A
#
# COMPACT_ATOMS: atom_id res chain seq x y z
N MET A 1 -0.22 19.58 -0.12
CA MET A 1 1.12 19.52 -0.74
C MET A 1 1.38 20.81 -1.48
N GLY A 2 2.51 21.46 -1.19
CA GLY A 2 2.93 22.70 -1.82
C GLY A 2 4.10 22.41 -2.74
N TYR A 3 4.03 22.85 -3.99
CA TYR A 3 5.07 22.59 -4.98
C TYR A 3 5.39 23.83 -5.81
N ASN A 4 6.52 23.83 -6.49
CA ASN A 4 6.89 24.94 -7.37
C ASN A 4 6.24 24.75 -8.76
N PRO A 5 5.27 25.60 -9.16
CA PRO A 5 4.56 25.43 -10.43
C PRO A 5 5.46 25.68 -11.66
N ASP A 6 6.55 26.43 -11.50
CA ASP A 6 7.46 26.75 -12.60
C ASP A 6 8.32 25.55 -13.00
N THR A 7 8.75 24.76 -12.00
CA THR A 7 9.55 23.55 -12.25
C THR A 7 8.68 22.31 -12.45
N GLY A 8 7.44 22.31 -11.94
CA GLY A 8 6.53 21.16 -11.95
C GLY A 8 6.98 20.00 -11.05
N ILE A 9 8.09 20.14 -10.33
CA ILE A 9 8.57 19.13 -9.39
C ILE A 9 7.67 19.13 -8.16
N GLY A 10 7.06 17.98 -7.86
CA GLY A 10 6.09 17.83 -6.78
C GLY A 10 4.64 18.14 -7.18
N ALA A 11 4.40 18.47 -8.44
CA ALA A 11 3.04 18.56 -9.00
C ALA A 11 2.34 17.18 -8.99
N PRO A 12 1.00 17.14 -9.08
CA PRO A 12 0.28 15.89 -9.31
C PRO A 12 0.82 15.18 -10.56
N TRP A 13 0.98 13.86 -10.48
CA TRP A 13 1.53 13.07 -11.59
C TRP A 13 0.51 12.76 -12.69
N SER A 14 -0.79 12.80 -12.37
CA SER A 14 -1.89 12.66 -13.33
C SER A 14 -2.96 13.69 -13.05
N MET A 15 -3.46 14.32 -14.11
CA MET A 15 -4.50 15.33 -14.09
C MET A 15 -5.68 14.87 -14.93
N ILE A 16 -6.89 15.01 -14.39
CA ILE A 16 -8.15 14.80 -15.13
C ILE A 16 -8.59 16.11 -15.80
N ALA A 17 -8.43 17.23 -15.10
CA ALA A 17 -8.90 18.54 -15.55
C ALA A 17 -8.01 19.67 -15.04
N GLY A 18 -7.86 20.74 -15.82
CA GLY A 18 -7.00 21.88 -15.52
C GLY A 18 -5.52 21.60 -15.78
N ASN A 19 -4.67 22.61 -15.61
CA ASN A 19 -3.22 22.49 -15.73
C ASN A 19 -2.58 22.60 -14.34
N PRO A 20 -1.58 21.77 -14.00
CA PRO A 20 -0.83 21.94 -12.75
C PRO A 20 -0.31 23.36 -12.56
N LYS A 21 0.09 24.06 -13.63
CA LYS A 21 0.60 25.43 -13.55
C LYS A 21 -0.44 26.45 -13.10
N ASP A 22 -1.73 26.14 -13.18
CA ASP A 22 -2.83 27.07 -12.85
C ASP A 22 -2.90 27.39 -11.35
N VAL A 23 -2.18 26.67 -10.48
CA VAL A 23 -2.06 27.04 -9.07
C VAL A 23 -1.16 28.27 -8.83
N LYS A 24 -0.56 28.84 -9.88
CA LYS A 24 0.33 29.99 -9.81
C LYS A 24 -0.45 31.30 -9.68
N GLY A 25 0.02 32.17 -8.80
CA GLY A 25 -0.39 33.59 -8.77
C GLY A 25 -1.73 33.90 -8.09
N GLY A 26 -2.33 32.96 -7.34
CA GLY A 26 -3.54 33.21 -6.57
C GLY A 26 -3.87 32.11 -5.56
N ASN A 27 -4.98 32.28 -4.84
CA ASN A 27 -5.54 31.27 -3.94
C ASN A 27 -6.19 30.14 -4.74
N TYR A 28 -5.35 29.31 -5.33
CA TYR A 28 -5.75 28.23 -6.22
C TYR A 28 -5.31 26.88 -5.66
N MET A 29 -6.17 25.88 -5.85
CA MET A 29 -5.90 24.53 -5.42
C MET A 29 -6.33 23.51 -6.46
N ILE A 30 -5.68 22.35 -6.42
CA ILE A 30 -6.04 21.14 -7.14
C ILE A 30 -6.42 20.10 -6.10
N LEU A 31 -7.55 19.42 -6.30
CA LEU A 31 -7.98 18.31 -5.45
C LEU A 31 -7.85 17.00 -6.20
N ASP A 32 -7.48 15.95 -5.47
CA ASP A 32 -7.53 14.61 -6.02
C ASP A 32 -8.93 14.01 -5.94
N THR A 33 -9.33 13.27 -6.98
CA THR A 33 -10.65 12.63 -7.06
C THR A 33 -10.90 11.62 -5.93
N THR A 34 -9.86 11.09 -5.30
CA THR A 34 -10.01 10.29 -4.06
C THR A 34 -10.72 11.03 -2.93
N SER A 35 -10.75 12.37 -2.96
CA SER A 35 -11.44 13.20 -1.97
C SER A 35 -12.94 13.33 -2.22
N GLN A 36 -13.42 12.97 -3.42
CA GLN A 36 -14.81 13.17 -3.85
C GLN A 36 -15.82 12.39 -3.01
N GLN A 37 -15.46 11.19 -2.53
CA GLN A 37 -16.32 10.41 -1.65
C GLN A 37 -16.63 11.14 -0.33
N ARG A 38 -15.73 12.01 0.12
CA ARG A 38 -15.84 12.71 1.42
C ARG A 38 -16.34 14.13 1.28
N LEU A 39 -15.82 14.85 0.28
CA LEU A 39 -16.13 16.26 0.05
C LEU A 39 -17.35 16.45 -0.85
N GLY A 40 -17.89 15.38 -1.43
CA GLY A 40 -18.96 15.45 -2.41
C GLY A 40 -18.43 15.86 -3.79
N ARG A 41 -19.32 16.38 -4.65
CA ARG A 41 -19.00 16.68 -6.05
C ARG A 41 -17.92 17.76 -6.15
N LEU A 42 -16.79 17.39 -6.74
CA LEU A 42 -15.70 18.31 -7.05
C LEU A 42 -15.94 18.96 -8.42
N ALA A 43 -16.19 20.27 -8.46
CA ALA A 43 -16.44 21.01 -9.70
C ALA A 43 -15.33 22.03 -9.93
N VAL A 44 -14.57 21.89 -11.02
CA VAL A 44 -13.55 22.89 -11.40
C VAL A 44 -14.21 24.26 -11.57
N GLY A 45 -13.58 25.29 -11.01
CA GLY A 45 -14.10 26.66 -10.95
C GLY A 45 -14.83 27.00 -9.65
N SER A 46 -15.23 26.01 -8.85
CA SER A 46 -15.83 26.24 -7.53
C SER A 46 -14.84 26.86 -6.54
N VAL A 47 -15.38 27.60 -5.57
CA VAL A 47 -14.61 28.18 -4.46
C VAL A 47 -14.90 27.38 -3.20
N TRP A 48 -13.84 27.05 -2.47
CA TRP A 48 -13.88 26.29 -1.23
C TRP A 48 -13.18 27.06 -0.14
N GLU A 49 -13.69 26.94 1.07
CA GLU A 49 -13.09 27.55 2.25
C GLU A 49 -12.25 26.51 2.97
N LEU A 50 -10.96 26.80 3.13
CA LEU A 50 -10.05 25.99 3.92
C LEU A 50 -9.77 26.73 5.22
N THR A 51 -10.20 26.13 6.32
CA THR A 51 -10.02 26.68 7.67
C THR A 51 -8.92 25.89 8.38
N LEU A 52 -7.78 26.54 8.59
CA LEU A 52 -6.69 26.04 9.44
C LEU A 52 -6.63 26.86 10.73
N ALA A 53 -6.05 28.06 10.66
CA ALA A 53 -6.12 29.07 11.71
C ALA A 53 -7.24 30.08 11.43
N ASN A 54 -7.28 30.59 10.19
CA ASN A 54 -8.30 31.47 9.67
C ASN A 54 -8.94 30.86 8.40
N PRO A 55 -10.18 31.23 8.08
CA PRO A 55 -10.81 30.84 6.84
C PRO A 55 -10.15 31.52 5.64
N HIS A 56 -9.73 30.71 4.67
CA HIS A 56 -9.20 31.19 3.39
C HIS A 56 -9.96 30.57 2.23
N SER A 57 -10.41 31.42 1.30
CA SER A 57 -11.09 30.97 0.09
C SER A 57 -10.10 30.57 -1.00
N PHE A 58 -10.23 29.35 -1.50
CA PHE A 58 -9.45 28.78 -2.59
C PHE A 58 -10.35 28.38 -3.75
N LYS A 59 -9.98 28.80 -4.97
CA LYS A 59 -10.65 28.33 -6.18
C LYS A 59 -10.05 27.00 -6.63
N LEU A 60 -10.90 26.01 -6.88
CA LEU A 60 -10.53 24.73 -7.43
C LEU A 60 -10.22 24.87 -8.92
N VAL A 61 -8.95 24.82 -9.30
CA VAL A 61 -8.50 25.06 -10.70
C VAL A 61 -8.23 23.77 -11.47
N GLY A 62 -8.16 22.63 -10.78
CA GLY A 62 -7.95 21.35 -11.44
C GLY A 62 -8.28 20.15 -10.56
N LEU A 63 -8.36 18.99 -11.21
CA LEU A 63 -8.57 17.70 -10.57
C LEU A 63 -7.42 16.76 -10.91
N SER A 64 -6.83 16.14 -9.90
CA SER A 64 -5.84 15.07 -10.09
C SER A 64 -6.45 13.69 -9.88
N GLU A 65 -5.72 12.67 -10.32
CA GLU A 65 -6.07 11.28 -10.06
C GLU A 65 -4.86 10.38 -9.79
N GLY A 66 -5.19 9.16 -9.36
CA GLY A 66 -4.22 8.07 -9.20
C GLY A 66 -3.55 8.06 -7.83
N ILE A 67 -3.83 9.04 -6.98
CA ILE A 67 -3.37 9.04 -5.59
C ILE A 67 -4.02 7.88 -4.84
N LYS A 68 -3.22 7.23 -4.00
CA LYS A 68 -3.63 6.13 -3.15
C LYS A 68 -3.29 6.50 -1.72
N SER A 69 -4.30 6.90 -0.95
CA SER A 69 -4.15 7.30 0.44
C SER A 69 -4.78 6.27 1.35
N PHE A 70 -3.99 5.79 2.31
CA PHE A 70 -4.47 4.90 3.37
C PHE A 70 -5.07 5.68 4.54
N THR A 71 -4.76 6.97 4.68
CA THR A 71 -5.14 7.78 5.87
C THR A 71 -6.50 8.45 5.75
N THR A 72 -7.22 8.22 4.65
CA THR A 72 -8.53 8.84 4.36
C THR A 72 -8.53 10.38 4.28
N MET A 73 -7.38 11.04 4.44
CA MET A 73 -7.27 12.49 4.36
C MET A 73 -7.35 12.97 2.90
N PRO A 74 -8.17 13.98 2.59
CA PRO A 74 -8.15 14.65 1.28
C PRO A 74 -6.77 15.19 0.96
N ILE A 75 -6.34 15.01 -0.29
CA ILE A 75 -5.05 15.52 -0.76
C ILE A 75 -5.29 16.73 -1.63
N VAL A 76 -4.74 17.86 -1.18
CA VAL A 76 -4.80 19.16 -1.83
C VAL A 76 -3.42 19.51 -2.37
N PHE A 77 -3.33 19.99 -3.60
CA PHE A 77 -2.13 20.58 -4.17
C PHE A 77 -2.30 22.08 -4.39
N MET A 78 -1.30 22.86 -4.05
CA MET A 78 -1.25 24.30 -4.27
C MET A 78 0.19 24.75 -4.50
N SER A 79 0.41 26.02 -4.82
CA SER A 79 1.77 26.54 -4.94
C SER A 79 2.49 26.54 -3.59
N TYR A 80 3.81 26.32 -3.61
CA TYR A 80 4.64 26.28 -2.41
C TYR A 80 4.53 27.58 -1.60
N ASN A 81 4.59 28.74 -2.26
CA ASN A 81 4.47 30.03 -1.58
C ASN A 81 3.10 30.20 -0.89
N GLN A 82 2.02 29.76 -1.56
CA GLN A 82 0.69 29.80 -0.98
C GLN A 82 0.58 28.92 0.27
N LEU A 83 1.13 27.70 0.19
CA LEU A 83 1.14 26.79 1.34
C LEU A 83 1.96 27.36 2.51
N GLN A 84 3.12 27.97 2.23
CA GLN A 84 3.94 28.61 3.25
C GLN A 84 3.21 29.76 3.94
N ASN A 85 2.51 30.61 3.18
CA ASN A 85 1.70 31.69 3.75
C ASN A 85 0.62 31.13 4.68
N LEU A 86 -0.10 30.10 4.23
CA LEU A 86 -1.15 29.43 4.99
C LEU A 86 -0.63 28.84 6.32
N PHE A 87 0.55 28.21 6.32
CA PHE A 87 1.16 27.65 7.53
C PHE A 87 1.81 28.71 8.43
N SER A 88 2.34 29.80 7.87
CA SER A 88 2.94 30.87 8.65
C SER A 88 1.92 31.56 9.56
N GLU A 89 0.66 31.61 9.16
CA GLU A 89 -0.43 32.05 10.04
C GLU A 89 -0.70 31.11 11.21
N PHE A 90 -0.39 29.82 11.06
CA PHE A 90 -0.61 28.80 12.09
C PHE A 90 0.56 28.70 13.07
N ASN A 91 1.82 28.75 12.59
CA ASN A 91 3.00 28.42 13.40
C ASN A 91 4.08 29.50 13.44
N GLN A 92 3.83 30.71 12.90
CA GLN A 92 4.74 31.87 12.76
C GLN A 92 6.07 31.61 12.01
N GLU A 93 6.44 30.35 11.77
CA GLU A 93 7.62 29.94 11.02
C GLU A 93 7.25 29.18 9.75
N LYS A 94 8.04 29.40 8.69
CA LYS A 94 7.92 28.64 7.44
C LYS A 94 8.44 27.22 7.66
N GLN A 95 7.59 26.23 7.42
CA GLN A 95 7.95 24.82 7.59
C GLN A 95 8.04 24.13 6.24
N THR A 96 9.20 23.54 5.93
CA THR A 96 9.40 22.69 4.75
C THR A 96 9.79 21.31 5.20
N PHE A 97 8.89 20.35 5.01
CA PHE A 97 9.13 18.95 5.40
C PHE A 97 10.07 18.22 4.43
N PHE A 98 9.97 18.51 3.13
CA PHE A 98 10.75 17.82 2.10
C PHE A 98 11.17 18.75 0.98
N ILE A 99 12.41 18.54 0.51
CA ILE A 99 12.91 19.11 -0.75
C ILE A 99 13.10 17.95 -1.72
N VAL A 100 12.43 18.03 -2.86
CA VAL A 100 12.50 16.98 -3.89
C VAL A 100 13.33 17.49 -5.06
N ALA A 101 14.35 16.72 -5.44
CA ALA A 101 15.20 17.00 -6.59
C ALA A 101 15.21 15.82 -7.56
N LYS A 102 15.19 16.11 -8.87
CA LYS A 102 15.32 15.10 -9.92
C LYS A 102 16.71 15.16 -10.52
N VAL A 103 17.46 14.07 -10.40
CA VAL A 103 18.79 13.95 -11.00
C VAL A 103 18.68 13.65 -12.49
N LYS A 104 19.42 14.39 -13.33
CA LYS A 104 19.46 14.19 -14.79
C LYS A 104 20.11 12.85 -15.17
N ASP A 105 21.25 12.54 -14.55
CA ASP A 105 21.97 11.27 -14.76
C ASP A 105 21.84 10.35 -13.54
N LYS A 106 21.02 9.31 -13.68
CA LYS A 106 20.78 8.32 -12.62
C LYS A 106 22.04 7.54 -12.23
N ARG A 107 23.05 7.44 -13.10
CA ARG A 107 24.30 6.71 -12.81
C ARG A 107 25.12 7.39 -11.71
N ARG A 108 24.98 8.72 -11.60
CA ARG A 108 25.66 9.53 -10.58
C ARG A 108 24.88 9.63 -9.27
N LEU A 109 23.69 9.02 -9.18
CA LEU A 109 22.81 9.17 -8.03
C LEU A 109 23.51 8.81 -6.71
N GLY A 110 24.25 7.69 -6.68
CA GLY A 110 25.01 7.28 -5.48
C GLY A 110 26.00 8.36 -5.03
N HIS A 111 26.90 8.76 -5.93
CA HIS A 111 27.88 9.81 -5.66
C HIS A 111 27.24 11.15 -5.22
N ILE A 112 26.14 11.57 -5.86
CA ILE A 112 25.44 12.81 -5.50
C ILE A 112 24.86 12.71 -4.08
N VAL A 113 24.22 11.59 -3.76
CA VAL A 113 23.63 11.34 -2.44
C VAL A 113 24.71 11.33 -1.36
N ASP A 114 25.83 10.65 -1.61
CA ASP A 114 26.95 10.59 -0.67
C ASP A 114 27.56 11.97 -0.43
N THR A 115 27.72 12.77 -1.50
CA THR A 115 28.21 14.16 -1.41
C THR A 115 27.24 15.03 -0.59
N LEU A 116 25.93 14.91 -0.82
CA LEU A 116 24.93 15.66 -0.08
C LEU A 116 24.89 15.26 1.39
N ARG A 117 24.98 13.97 1.71
CA ARG A 117 25.06 13.48 3.11
C ARG A 117 26.29 14.00 3.83
N ALA A 118 27.43 14.08 3.16
CA ALA A 118 28.65 14.61 3.73
C ALA A 118 28.59 16.14 3.97
N THR A 119 27.92 16.86 3.07
CA THR A 119 27.88 18.33 3.08
C THR A 119 26.75 18.88 3.96
N MET A 120 25.58 18.23 3.97
CA MET A 120 24.37 18.68 4.65
C MET A 120 24.13 17.83 5.91
N ARG A 121 25.02 17.91 6.89
CA ARG A 121 25.03 17.03 8.07
C ARG A 121 23.78 17.16 8.95
N ASP A 122 23.13 18.33 8.91
CA ASP A 122 21.90 18.60 9.65
C ASP A 122 20.61 18.21 8.89
N ASN A 123 20.74 17.63 7.69
CA ASN A 123 19.60 17.24 6.86
C ASN A 123 19.65 15.76 6.49
N ASP A 124 18.49 15.13 6.60
CA ASP A 124 18.32 13.77 6.11
C ASP A 124 18.24 13.72 4.59
N ILE A 125 19.17 13.00 3.96
CA ILE A 125 19.19 12.81 2.50
C ILE A 125 18.75 11.39 2.16
N PHE A 126 17.59 11.30 1.52
CA PHE A 126 16.98 10.04 1.11
C PHE A 126 16.87 9.91 -0.40
N THR A 127 17.21 8.73 -0.92
CA THR A 127 16.81 8.33 -2.27
C THR A 127 15.33 7.94 -2.29
N ARG A 128 14.77 7.80 -3.50
CA ARG A 128 13.42 7.26 -3.68
C ARG A 128 13.25 5.89 -2.99
N ASN A 129 14.25 5.02 -3.10
CA ASN A 129 14.19 3.69 -2.51
C ASN A 129 14.27 3.75 -0.97
N ASP A 130 15.06 4.68 -0.43
CA ASP A 130 15.14 4.89 1.03
C ASP A 130 13.78 5.32 1.61
N ILE A 131 13.11 6.27 0.93
CA ILE A 131 11.76 6.70 1.33
C ILE A 131 10.76 5.54 1.24
N ILE A 132 10.75 4.79 0.13
CA ILE A 132 9.85 3.63 -0.03
C ILE A 132 10.06 2.63 1.12
N TYR A 133 11.31 2.27 1.40
CA TYR A 133 11.64 1.33 2.47
C TYR A 133 11.22 1.86 3.84
N LYS A 134 11.55 3.11 4.16
CA LYS A 134 11.15 3.76 5.43
C LYS A 134 9.64 3.82 5.60
N THR A 135 8.91 4.17 4.55
CA THR A 135 7.44 4.18 4.58
C THR A 135 6.88 2.78 4.82
N ILE A 136 7.38 1.76 4.12
CA ILE A 136 6.94 0.36 4.34
C ILE A 136 7.22 -0.07 5.78
N MET A 137 8.42 0.21 6.30
CA MET A 137 8.79 -0.18 7.67
C MET A 137 7.98 0.58 8.72
N TYR A 138 7.72 1.87 8.52
CA TYR A 138 6.88 2.67 9.40
C TYR A 138 5.48 2.06 9.51
N TRP A 139 4.81 1.84 8.37
CA TRP A 139 3.46 1.29 8.36
C TRP A 139 3.42 -0.18 8.80
N THR A 140 4.42 -1.00 8.46
CA THR A 140 4.40 -2.42 8.81
C THR A 140 4.75 -2.67 10.28
N VAL A 141 5.77 -1.98 10.80
CA VAL A 141 6.34 -2.26 12.13
C VAL A 141 5.95 -1.20 13.16
N GLN A 142 6.13 0.09 12.85
CA GLN A 142 5.95 1.13 13.86
C GLN A 142 4.48 1.42 14.17
N THR A 143 3.60 1.43 13.16
CA THR A 143 2.16 1.64 13.40
C THR A 143 1.45 0.40 13.96
N GLY A 144 2.11 -0.77 13.98
CA GLY A 144 1.53 -2.04 14.43
C GLY A 144 0.60 -2.72 13.41
N LEU A 145 0.29 -2.08 12.28
CA LEU A 145 -0.61 -2.63 11.26
C LEU A 145 -0.11 -3.97 10.70
N GLY A 146 1.19 -4.09 10.40
CA GLY A 146 1.78 -5.35 9.93
C GLY A 146 1.73 -6.45 10.98
N MET A 147 1.95 -6.11 12.25
CA MET A 147 1.86 -7.07 13.36
C MET A 147 0.43 -7.60 13.52
N GLY A 148 -0.59 -6.73 13.39
CA GLY A 148 -1.99 -7.15 13.40
C GLY A 148 -2.30 -8.18 12.33
N PHE A 149 -1.94 -7.90 11.07
CA PHE A 149 -2.12 -8.86 9.98
C PHE A 149 -1.36 -10.17 10.19
N PHE A 150 -0.14 -10.10 10.72
CA PHE A 150 0.68 -11.28 11.01
C PHE A 150 0.04 -12.18 12.07
N ILE A 151 -0.46 -11.60 13.16
CA ILE A 151 -1.16 -12.35 14.22
C ILE A 151 -2.44 -12.98 13.67
N THR A 152 -3.25 -12.24 12.91
CA THR A 152 -4.45 -12.79 12.28
C THR A 152 -4.13 -13.94 11.33
N ALA A 153 -3.05 -13.84 10.55
CA ALA A 153 -2.61 -14.91 9.67
C ALA A 153 -2.19 -16.17 10.46
N ILE A 154 -1.41 -16.02 11.54
CA ILE A 154 -1.02 -17.13 12.41
C ILE A 154 -2.25 -17.79 13.04
N LEU A 155 -3.18 -17.00 13.57
CA LEU A 155 -4.42 -17.53 14.14
C LEU A 155 -5.23 -18.30 13.10
N GLY A 156 -5.35 -17.77 11.88
CA GLY A 156 -5.98 -18.46 10.76
C GLY A 156 -5.31 -19.80 10.44
N LEU A 157 -3.97 -19.86 10.45
CA LEU A 157 -3.23 -21.11 10.23
C LEU A 157 -3.43 -22.12 11.35
N ILE A 158 -3.40 -21.69 12.62
CA ILE A 158 -3.62 -22.57 13.78
C ILE A 158 -5.04 -23.14 13.76
N VAL A 159 -6.04 -22.29 13.55
CA VAL A 159 -7.45 -22.70 13.49
C VAL A 159 -7.69 -23.62 12.30
N GLY A 160 -7.23 -23.24 11.10
CA GLY A 160 -7.36 -24.07 9.91
C GLY A 160 -6.67 -25.42 10.04
N GLY A 161 -5.44 -25.44 10.56
CA GLY A 161 -4.70 -26.68 10.83
C GLY A 161 -5.39 -27.57 11.87
N SER A 162 -5.98 -26.98 12.91
CA SER A 162 -6.74 -27.71 13.93
C SER A 162 -7.98 -28.38 13.34
N ILE A 163 -8.72 -27.70 12.47
CA ILE A 163 -9.90 -28.26 11.80
C ILE A 163 -9.49 -29.44 10.90
N VAL A 164 -8.46 -29.26 10.06
CA VAL A 164 -7.96 -30.33 9.18
C VAL A 164 -7.48 -31.54 10.00
N GLY A 165 -6.73 -31.29 11.08
CA GLY A 165 -6.26 -32.33 11.98
C GLY A 165 -7.41 -33.11 12.64
N GLN A 166 -8.45 -32.41 13.09
CA GLN A 166 -9.65 -33.04 13.66
C GLN A 166 -10.40 -33.88 12.62
N THR A 167 -10.54 -33.39 11.38
CA THR A 167 -11.19 -34.15 10.30
C THR A 167 -10.41 -35.41 9.96
N ILE A 168 -9.08 -35.34 9.84
CA ILE A 168 -8.24 -36.50 9.57
C ILE A 168 -8.31 -37.50 10.72
N TYR A 169 -8.30 -37.02 11.96
CA TYR A 169 -8.45 -37.87 13.15
C TYR A 169 -9.78 -38.63 13.12
N ALA A 170 -10.90 -37.92 12.89
CA ALA A 170 -12.22 -38.53 12.79
C ALA A 170 -12.27 -39.58 11.66
N ASN A 171 -11.77 -39.24 10.46
CA ASN A 171 -11.70 -40.15 9.31
C ASN A 171 -10.86 -41.40 9.63
N THR A 172 -9.76 -41.23 10.33
CA THR A 172 -8.88 -42.34 10.73
C THR A 172 -9.57 -43.26 11.74
N MET A 173 -10.30 -42.69 12.71
CA MET A 173 -11.03 -43.45 13.71
C MET A 173 -12.19 -44.24 13.11
N GLU A 174 -12.90 -43.66 12.14
CA GLU A 174 -14.00 -44.32 11.43
C GLU A 174 -13.50 -45.55 10.64
N HIS A 175 -12.36 -45.42 9.97
CA HIS A 175 -11.76 -46.50 9.16
C HIS A 175 -10.70 -47.33 9.89
N ILE A 176 -10.64 -47.29 11.23
CA ILE A 176 -9.57 -47.96 11.98
C ILE A 176 -9.55 -49.48 11.78
N ARG A 177 -10.73 -50.10 11.57
CA ARG A 177 -10.84 -51.54 11.29
C ARG A 177 -10.20 -51.91 9.95
N GLU A 178 -10.37 -51.07 8.94
CA GLU A 178 -9.78 -51.28 7.61
C GLU A 178 -8.26 -51.21 7.66
N PHE A 179 -7.70 -50.24 8.40
CA PHE A 179 -6.26 -50.19 8.65
C PHE A 179 -5.75 -51.42 9.43
N GLY A 180 -6.55 -51.94 10.35
CA GLY A 180 -6.29 -53.19 11.06
C GLY A 180 -6.19 -54.39 10.11
N THR A 181 -7.12 -54.51 9.16
CA THR A 181 -7.09 -55.56 8.12
C THR A 181 -5.88 -55.40 7.19
N LEU A 182 -5.57 -54.19 6.73
CA LEU A 182 -4.37 -53.93 5.92
C LEU A 182 -3.09 -54.37 6.63
N LYS A 183 -2.99 -54.09 7.93
CA LYS A 183 -1.84 -54.48 8.74
C LYS A 183 -1.77 -56.00 8.93
N ALA A 184 -2.92 -56.68 9.05
CA ALA A 184 -2.98 -58.15 9.09
C ALA A 184 -2.55 -58.80 7.77
N ILE A 185 -2.77 -58.13 6.63
CA ILE A 185 -2.32 -58.58 5.30
C ILE A 185 -0.81 -58.29 5.07
N GLY A 186 -0.18 -57.49 5.94
CA GLY A 186 1.27 -57.24 5.93
C GLY A 186 1.69 -55.79 5.65
N ALA A 187 0.75 -54.83 5.63
CA ALA A 187 1.08 -53.42 5.48
C ALA A 187 1.93 -52.91 6.66
N ARG A 188 2.94 -52.08 6.37
CA ARG A 188 3.79 -51.47 7.40
C ARG A 188 3.13 -50.19 7.93
N ASN A 189 3.51 -49.77 9.13
CA ASN A 189 3.04 -48.49 9.69
C ASN A 189 3.33 -47.30 8.76
N SER A 190 4.45 -47.35 8.02
CA SER A 190 4.83 -46.34 7.02
C SER A 190 3.81 -46.21 5.90
N ASP A 191 3.15 -47.29 5.50
CA ASP A 191 2.19 -47.28 4.39
C ASP A 191 0.89 -46.60 4.85
N ILE A 192 0.47 -46.85 6.09
CA ILE A 192 -0.66 -46.16 6.72
C ILE A 192 -0.36 -44.67 6.86
N TYR A 193 0.83 -44.29 7.35
CA TYR A 193 1.21 -42.88 7.46
C TYR A 193 1.21 -42.18 6.09
N LYS A 194 1.68 -42.84 5.02
CA LYS A 194 1.64 -42.26 3.67
C LYS A 194 0.22 -41.93 3.22
N VAL A 195 -0.75 -42.81 3.49
CA VAL A 195 -2.16 -42.55 3.15
C VAL A 195 -2.69 -41.33 3.91
N ILE A 196 -2.45 -41.27 5.22
CA ILE A 196 -2.90 -40.16 6.07
C ILE A 196 -2.26 -38.82 5.63
N PHE A 197 -0.95 -38.80 5.40
CA PHE A 197 -0.26 -37.61 4.91
C PHE A 197 -0.69 -37.21 3.49
N SER A 198 -1.04 -38.17 2.64
CA SER A 198 -1.59 -37.88 1.31
C SER A 198 -2.96 -37.21 1.40
N GLN A 199 -3.84 -37.66 2.30
CA GLN A 199 -5.13 -37.01 2.55
C GLN A 199 -4.95 -35.57 3.06
N ALA A 200 -4.00 -35.37 3.99
CA ALA A 200 -3.64 -34.05 4.48
C ALA A 200 -3.12 -33.14 3.35
N GLY A 201 -2.21 -33.65 2.52
CA GLY A 201 -1.62 -32.93 1.40
C GLY A 201 -2.66 -32.52 0.36
N ILE A 202 -3.56 -33.42 -0.01
CA ILE A 202 -4.66 -33.13 -0.94
C ILE A 202 -5.56 -32.03 -0.35
N SER A 203 -5.94 -32.15 0.92
CA SER A 203 -6.75 -31.14 1.61
C SER A 203 -6.07 -29.77 1.64
N ALA A 204 -4.75 -29.73 1.89
CA ALA A 204 -3.97 -28.51 1.89
C ALA A 204 -3.92 -27.85 0.51
N VAL A 205 -3.71 -28.63 -0.56
CA VAL A 205 -3.69 -28.13 -1.95
C VAL A 205 -5.05 -27.57 -2.35
N ILE A 206 -6.14 -28.32 -2.07
CA ILE A 206 -7.50 -27.86 -2.39
C ILE A 206 -7.83 -26.59 -1.60
N GLY A 207 -7.53 -26.56 -0.30
CA GLY A 207 -7.74 -25.38 0.54
C GLY A 207 -6.97 -24.16 0.05
N TYR A 208 -5.71 -24.34 -0.37
CA TYR A 208 -4.89 -23.28 -0.94
C TYR A 208 -5.48 -22.74 -2.26
N ILE A 209 -5.93 -23.62 -3.16
CA ILE A 209 -6.56 -23.22 -4.43
C ILE A 209 -7.84 -22.41 -4.15
N ILE A 210 -8.71 -22.89 -3.25
CA ILE A 210 -9.94 -22.18 -2.88
C ILE A 210 -9.62 -20.81 -2.27
N GLY A 211 -8.62 -20.74 -1.39
CA GLY A 211 -8.16 -19.49 -0.79
C GLY A 211 -7.63 -18.49 -1.83
N LEU A 212 -6.83 -18.96 -2.79
CA LEU A 212 -6.36 -18.13 -3.90
C LEU A 212 -7.50 -17.57 -4.74
N VAL A 213 -8.47 -18.42 -5.11
CA VAL A 213 -9.66 -17.99 -5.85
C VAL A 213 -10.42 -16.93 -5.06
N PHE A 214 -10.59 -17.13 -3.75
CA PHE A 214 -11.28 -16.17 -2.89
C PHE A 214 -10.56 -14.81 -2.84
N ILE A 215 -9.23 -14.80 -2.70
CA ILE A 215 -8.42 -13.56 -2.72
C ILE A 215 -8.60 -12.81 -4.05
N ILE A 216 -8.57 -13.52 -5.18
CA ILE A 216 -8.74 -12.91 -6.51
C ILE A 216 -10.14 -12.33 -6.66
N LEU A 217 -11.18 -13.03 -6.19
CA LEU A 217 -12.57 -12.56 -6.24
C LEU A 217 -12.78 -11.30 -5.38
N VAL A 218 -12.16 -11.25 -4.20
CA VAL A 218 -12.30 -10.13 -3.25
C VAL A 218 -11.46 -8.91 -3.64
N LYS A 219 -10.45 -9.08 -4.50
CA LYS A 219 -9.58 -7.99 -4.96
C LYS A 219 -10.36 -6.77 -5.49
N ASN A 220 -11.25 -6.98 -6.46
CA ASN A 220 -11.97 -5.87 -7.12
C ASN A 220 -12.85 -5.06 -6.14
N PRO A 221 -13.68 -5.71 -5.28
CA PRO A 221 -14.41 -5.00 -4.22
C PRO A 221 -13.51 -4.18 -3.28
N VAL A 222 -12.37 -4.74 -2.86
CA VAL A 222 -11.46 -4.08 -1.92
C VAL A 222 -10.75 -2.88 -2.57
N GLU A 223 -10.38 -2.99 -3.84
CA GLU A 223 -9.82 -1.87 -4.59
C GLU A 223 -10.82 -0.72 -4.74
N ARG A 224 -12.11 -1.02 -4.93
CA ARG A 224 -13.18 0.00 -4.93
C ARG A 224 -13.39 0.65 -3.56
N ALA A 225 -13.13 -0.07 -2.48
CA ALA A 225 -13.15 0.48 -1.12
C ALA A 225 -11.93 1.38 -0.82
N GLY A 226 -11.02 1.58 -1.79
CA GLY A 226 -9.88 2.49 -1.68
C GLY A 226 -8.59 1.82 -1.18
N VAL A 227 -8.59 0.50 -0.98
CA VAL A 227 -7.40 -0.25 -0.56
C VAL A 227 -6.83 -0.98 -1.78
N THR A 228 -5.70 -0.52 -2.30
CA THR A 228 -5.02 -1.24 -3.39
C THR A 228 -4.37 -2.49 -2.84
N LEU A 229 -4.74 -3.64 -3.40
CA LEU A 229 -4.20 -4.94 -3.03
C LEU A 229 -3.22 -5.40 -4.12
N GLU A 230 -1.93 -5.12 -3.92
CA GLU A 230 -0.88 -5.63 -4.79
C GLU A 230 -0.62 -7.10 -4.48
N ILE A 231 -1.24 -8.00 -5.25
CA ILE A 231 -0.93 -9.41 -5.20
C ILE A 231 0.41 -9.61 -5.90
N ASN A 232 1.48 -9.69 -5.09
CA ASN A 232 2.82 -9.99 -5.62
C ASN A 232 2.77 -11.32 -6.37
N SER A 233 3.32 -11.35 -7.59
CA SER A 233 3.37 -12.53 -8.45
C SER A 233 4.02 -13.73 -7.77
N VAL A 234 4.87 -13.55 -6.76
CA VAL A 234 5.45 -14.64 -5.96
C VAL A 234 4.37 -15.51 -5.28
N LEU A 235 3.19 -14.97 -4.99
CA LEU A 235 2.03 -15.71 -4.46
C LEU A 235 1.19 -16.41 -5.55
N LEU A 236 1.32 -15.98 -6.81
CA LEU A 236 0.57 -16.54 -7.94
C LEU A 236 1.39 -17.58 -8.70
N PHE A 237 2.65 -17.30 -8.99
CA PHE A 237 3.60 -18.21 -9.63
C PHE A 237 5.01 -17.64 -9.45
N THR A 238 5.93 -18.46 -8.96
CA THR A 238 7.37 -18.23 -8.84
C THR A 238 8.05 -17.97 -10.19
N GLN A 239 7.68 -16.97 -11.01
CA GLN A 239 8.45 -16.49 -12.18
C GLN A 239 7.89 -15.17 -12.75
N ARG A 240 8.39 -14.01 -12.29
CA ARG A 240 8.67 -12.79 -13.12
C ARG A 240 9.05 -11.61 -12.23
N TYR A 241 10.19 -11.73 -11.57
CA TYR A 241 10.93 -10.56 -11.12
C TYR A 241 11.28 -9.69 -12.36
N ILE A 242 11.07 -8.37 -12.24
CA ILE A 242 11.72 -7.33 -13.05
C ILE A 242 11.21 -7.13 -14.50
N ARG A 243 9.93 -6.80 -14.69
CA ARG A 243 9.53 -6.01 -15.88
C ARG A 243 8.24 -5.22 -15.66
N LYS A 244 8.40 -4.05 -15.02
CA LYS A 244 7.80 -2.75 -15.42
C LYS A 244 8.03 -1.72 -14.31
N ALA A 245 9.29 -1.40 -14.10
CA ALA A 245 9.71 -0.08 -13.67
C ALA A 245 10.46 0.53 -14.85
N MET A 246 9.72 1.07 -15.81
CA MET A 246 10.21 2.01 -16.81
C MET A 246 9.12 3.02 -17.09
#